data_AF-A0A7C2LA25-F1
#
_entry.id   AF-A0A7C2LA25-F1
#
_cell.length_a   1.000
_cell.length_b   1.000
_cell.length_c   1.000
_cell.angle_alpha   90.00
_cell.angle_beta   90.00
_cell.angle_gamma   90.00
#
_symmetry.space_group_name_H-M   'P 1'
#
loop_
_entity.id
_entity.type
_entity.pdbx_description
1 polymer ?
#
loop_
_entity_poly.entity_id
_entity_poly.type
_entity_poly.pdbx_seq_one_letter_code
_entity_poly.pdbx_strand_id
1 'polypeptide(L)'
;MVIWRWGVWVCLMIAAASLGGCRPREESFPSRAITIICPPAPGGLSDTLTRALAAAAQEEFGVPVVVENKPGGANAVGLNYGAHAEPDGYTVTYVVAELAILPHLGLSSISPDDFDLLARTNYNPAAVTVRADSGWRSLRDLLRDAESRPEAIRAGNSGTGSIWHLAAVALQETGRVKFKHVPFGGAAPAVQALLGGHVDVVCVSPTEVQSQVQAGKLRMLALLSKQRDSMFPDVPAAPELGYAIDIGAWGGLALPKGVPPERRQRLLEGFRKAFETPRFRQLMQERGVRLAWLEGEAFRQFVQEQSALNRALIASMGVHLTRGDVGYLYFPALLAVLAVLLTGGLLINRRVRAQTGSTLSLPDLRRPFRIGLLVLLFLLVLPWVGFLPASILFLLAGSYSIARPRLWTALVYAVVAGTGIWWLFARVLGVALP
;
A
#
# COMPACT_ATOMS: atom_id res chain seq x y z
N MET A 1 -49.41 -57.61 -28.08
CA MET A 1 -49.55 -56.49 -27.13
C MET A 1 -48.64 -56.57 -25.88
N VAL A 2 -47.70 -57.53 -25.81
CA VAL A 2 -46.80 -57.72 -24.65
C VAL A 2 -45.38 -57.18 -24.90
N ILE A 3 -44.93 -57.11 -26.16
CA ILE A 3 -43.55 -56.70 -26.52
C ILE A 3 -43.32 -55.18 -26.37
N TRP A 4 -44.38 -54.37 -26.50
CA TRP A 4 -44.27 -52.90 -26.43
C TRP A 4 -44.14 -52.35 -24.99
N ARG A 5 -44.53 -53.14 -23.97
CA ARG A 5 -44.43 -52.73 -22.56
C ARG A 5 -43.00 -52.84 -22.02
N TRP A 6 -42.17 -53.74 -22.54
CA TRP A 6 -40.78 -53.92 -22.05
C TRP A 6 -39.81 -52.86 -22.60
N GLY A 7 -40.04 -52.35 -23.82
CA GLY A 7 -39.19 -51.31 -24.41
C GLY A 7 -39.22 -49.98 -23.65
N VAL A 8 -40.38 -49.62 -23.08
CA VAL A 8 -40.53 -48.38 -22.28
C VAL A 8 -39.76 -48.48 -20.97
N TRP A 9 -39.77 -49.63 -20.29
CA TRP A 9 -39.02 -49.84 -19.04
C TRP A 9 -37.50 -49.93 -19.26
N VAL A 10 -37.04 -50.48 -20.38
CA VAL A 10 -35.62 -50.53 -20.74
C VAL A 10 -35.09 -49.13 -21.09
N CYS A 11 -35.85 -48.32 -21.83
CA CYS A 11 -35.47 -46.92 -22.10
C CYS A 11 -35.48 -46.05 -20.83
N LEU A 12 -36.44 -46.26 -19.92
CA LEU A 12 -36.48 -45.57 -18.62
C LEU A 12 -35.31 -45.97 -17.69
N MET A 13 -34.87 -47.23 -17.70
CA MET A 13 -33.68 -47.65 -16.94
C MET A 13 -32.37 -47.10 -17.51
N ILE A 14 -32.24 -46.99 -18.84
CA ILE A 14 -31.04 -46.40 -19.48
C ILE A 14 -30.98 -44.88 -19.25
N ALA A 15 -32.13 -44.19 -19.25
CA ALA A 15 -32.23 -42.77 -18.90
C ALA A 15 -31.96 -42.49 -17.42
N ALA A 16 -32.35 -43.40 -16.51
CA ALA A 16 -32.03 -43.28 -15.08
C ALA A 16 -30.54 -43.54 -14.79
N ALA A 17 -29.89 -44.43 -15.53
CA ALA A 17 -28.45 -44.72 -15.39
C ALA A 17 -27.55 -43.59 -15.93
N SER A 18 -28.05 -42.76 -16.85
CA SER A 18 -27.29 -41.63 -17.42
C SER A 18 -27.36 -40.34 -16.57
N LEU A 19 -28.27 -40.27 -15.59
CA LEU A 19 -28.38 -39.16 -14.64
C LEU A 19 -27.57 -39.35 -13.34
N GLY A 20 -26.97 -40.54 -13.12
CA GLY A 20 -26.22 -40.86 -11.90
C GLY A 20 -24.70 -40.62 -11.94
N GLY A 21 -24.15 -40.15 -13.07
CA GLY A 21 -22.71 -40.19 -13.35
C GLY A 21 -21.87 -38.95 -13.03
N CYS A 22 -22.48 -37.77 -12.81
CA CYS A 22 -21.75 -36.57 -12.41
C CYS A 22 -21.98 -36.28 -10.93
N ARG A 23 -21.38 -37.09 -10.04
CA ARG A 23 -20.95 -36.52 -8.76
C ARG A 23 -19.88 -35.48 -9.10
N PRO A 24 -20.04 -34.19 -8.77
CA PRO A 24 -18.90 -33.29 -8.82
C PRO A 24 -17.82 -33.95 -7.98
N ARG A 25 -16.69 -34.31 -8.61
CA ARG A 25 -15.52 -34.74 -7.87
C ARG A 25 -15.23 -33.57 -6.94
N GLU A 26 -15.34 -33.75 -5.63
CA GLU A 26 -14.80 -32.79 -4.67
C GLU A 26 -13.33 -32.64 -5.06
N GLU A 27 -13.00 -31.56 -5.77
CA GLU A 27 -11.62 -31.21 -5.98
C GLU A 27 -11.06 -30.94 -4.60
N SER A 28 -10.15 -31.81 -4.16
CA SER A 28 -9.46 -31.66 -2.89
C SER A 28 -8.77 -30.31 -2.90
N PHE A 29 -9.27 -29.37 -2.11
CA PHE A 29 -8.67 -28.06 -1.97
C PHE A 29 -7.50 -28.12 -0.97
N PRO A 30 -6.32 -27.56 -1.29
CA PRO A 30 -5.95 -26.98 -2.58
C PRO A 30 -5.49 -28.03 -3.61
N SER A 31 -5.88 -27.86 -4.88
CA SER A 31 -5.48 -28.73 -6.02
C SER A 31 -4.47 -28.08 -6.98
N ARG A 32 -4.22 -26.79 -6.80
CA ARG A 32 -3.26 -25.98 -7.57
C ARG A 32 -2.54 -24.98 -6.67
N ALA A 33 -1.57 -24.27 -7.23
CA ALA A 33 -0.76 -23.32 -6.47
C ALA A 33 -1.61 -22.21 -5.82
N ILE A 34 -1.23 -21.83 -4.60
CA ILE A 34 -1.78 -20.69 -3.86
C ILE A 34 -0.84 -19.49 -4.08
N THR A 35 -1.40 -18.33 -4.39
CA THR A 35 -0.64 -17.09 -4.54
C THR A 35 -0.86 -16.19 -3.34
N ILE A 36 0.23 -15.72 -2.73
CA ILE A 36 0.23 -14.66 -1.72
C ILE A 36 0.62 -13.36 -2.41
N ILE A 37 -0.31 -12.41 -2.47
CA ILE A 37 -0.07 -11.04 -2.92
C ILE A 37 0.61 -10.29 -1.79
N CYS A 38 1.82 -9.81 -2.02
CA CYS A 38 2.60 -9.01 -1.09
C CYS A 38 2.63 -7.56 -1.58
N PRO A 39 1.85 -6.63 -0.99
CA PRO A 39 1.84 -5.25 -1.44
C PRO A 39 3.21 -4.54 -1.36
N PRO A 40 4.05 -4.75 -0.33
CA PRO A 40 5.37 -4.13 -0.28
C PRO A 40 6.33 -4.61 -1.38
N ALA A 41 7.36 -3.79 -1.67
CA ALA A 41 8.41 -4.13 -2.61
C ALA A 41 9.25 -5.35 -2.16
N PRO A 42 9.83 -6.12 -3.11
CA PRO A 42 10.69 -7.25 -2.79
C PRO A 42 11.87 -6.87 -1.88
N GLY A 43 12.30 -7.80 -1.03
CA GLY A 43 13.45 -7.62 -0.13
C GLY A 43 13.16 -6.88 1.18
N GLY A 44 11.94 -6.35 1.37
CA GLY A 44 11.50 -5.80 2.65
C GLY A 44 11.15 -6.87 3.69
N LEU A 45 10.84 -6.44 4.92
CA LEU A 45 10.47 -7.33 6.03
C LEU A 45 9.24 -8.19 5.69
N SER A 46 8.19 -7.56 5.13
CA SER A 46 6.96 -8.24 4.71
C SER A 46 7.21 -9.29 3.62
N ASP A 47 8.07 -8.99 2.64
CA ASP A 47 8.44 -9.94 1.59
C ASP A 47 9.23 -11.12 2.16
N THR A 48 10.18 -10.84 3.05
CA THR A 48 10.97 -11.88 3.72
C THR A 48 10.09 -12.81 4.56
N LEU A 49 9.17 -12.25 5.37
CA LEU A 49 8.23 -13.02 6.18
C LEU A 49 7.30 -13.85 5.29
N THR A 50 6.67 -13.24 4.28
CA THR A 50 5.69 -13.94 3.43
C THR A 50 6.32 -15.05 2.61
N ARG A 51 7.55 -14.87 2.10
CA ARG A 51 8.28 -15.92 1.39
C ARG A 51 8.69 -17.07 2.31
N ALA A 52 9.15 -16.76 3.52
CA ALA A 52 9.46 -17.77 4.52
C ALA A 52 8.21 -18.57 4.93
N LEU A 53 7.08 -17.87 5.14
CA LEU A 53 5.81 -18.50 5.48
C LEU A 53 5.28 -19.34 4.32
N ALA A 54 5.37 -18.85 3.08
CA ALA A 54 4.99 -19.59 1.88
C ALA A 54 5.80 -20.88 1.75
N ALA A 55 7.12 -20.83 1.92
CA ALA A 55 7.98 -22.01 1.87
C ALA A 55 7.59 -23.07 2.91
N ALA A 56 7.30 -22.66 4.16
CA ALA A 56 6.81 -23.56 5.19
C ALA A 56 5.39 -24.10 4.87
N ALA A 57 4.52 -23.27 4.30
CA ALA A 57 3.16 -23.64 3.97
C ALA A 57 3.06 -24.60 2.77
N GLN A 58 4.05 -24.64 1.88
CA GLN A 58 4.09 -25.61 0.78
C GLN A 58 4.05 -27.06 1.28
N GLU A 59 4.75 -27.37 2.36
CA GLU A 59 4.76 -28.70 2.97
C GLU A 59 3.38 -29.04 3.56
N GLU A 60 2.70 -28.06 4.16
CA GLU A 60 1.37 -28.21 4.76
C GLU A 60 0.24 -28.37 3.74
N PHE A 61 0.36 -27.72 2.58
CA PHE A 61 -0.67 -27.73 1.55
C PHE A 61 -0.45 -28.78 0.46
N GLY A 62 0.78 -29.29 0.30
CA GLY A 62 1.11 -30.26 -0.76
C GLY A 62 1.09 -29.68 -2.18
N VAL A 63 0.98 -28.35 -2.30
CA VAL A 63 0.99 -27.59 -3.56
C VAL A 63 1.93 -26.39 -3.42
N PRO A 64 2.42 -25.80 -4.53
CA PRO A 64 3.21 -24.59 -4.46
C PRO A 64 2.46 -23.42 -3.80
N VAL A 65 3.16 -22.65 -2.98
CA VAL A 65 2.69 -21.38 -2.41
C VAL A 65 3.67 -20.32 -2.89
N VAL A 66 3.21 -19.41 -3.74
CA VAL A 66 4.05 -18.44 -4.43
C VAL A 66 3.78 -17.03 -3.92
N VAL A 67 4.82 -16.20 -3.83
CA VAL A 67 4.68 -14.79 -3.43
C VAL A 67 4.86 -13.89 -4.64
N GLU A 68 3.85 -13.06 -4.90
CA GLU A 68 3.88 -12.03 -5.94
C GLU A 68 3.84 -10.64 -5.31
N ASN A 69 4.87 -9.83 -5.53
CA ASN A 69 4.88 -8.46 -5.04
C ASN A 69 4.07 -7.53 -5.95
N LYS A 70 3.25 -6.67 -5.35
CA LYS A 70 2.44 -5.65 -6.04
C LYS A 70 2.65 -4.26 -5.39
N PRO A 71 3.85 -3.66 -5.50
CA PRO A 71 4.16 -2.35 -4.92
C PRO A 71 3.46 -1.20 -5.64
N GLY A 72 3.35 -0.08 -4.93
CA GLY A 72 2.81 1.18 -5.46
C GLY A 72 1.76 1.81 -4.54
N GLY A 73 1.67 3.14 -4.57
CA GLY A 73 0.65 3.91 -3.84
C GLY A 73 0.64 3.65 -2.33
N ALA A 74 1.80 3.58 -1.69
CA ALA A 74 1.92 3.21 -0.26
C ALA A 74 1.23 1.88 0.08
N ASN A 75 1.37 0.86 -0.78
CA ASN A 75 0.73 -0.45 -0.73
C ASN A 75 -0.72 -0.52 -1.24
N ALA A 76 -1.33 0.62 -1.63
CA ALA A 76 -2.70 0.64 -2.15
C ALA A 76 -2.91 -0.27 -3.37
N VAL A 77 -1.92 -0.38 -4.26
CA VAL A 77 -2.03 -1.20 -5.48
C VAL A 77 -2.22 -2.68 -5.14
N GLY A 78 -1.37 -3.23 -4.28
CA GLY A 78 -1.47 -4.63 -3.86
C GLY A 78 -2.70 -4.92 -3.00
N LEU A 79 -3.09 -3.99 -2.13
CA LEU A 79 -4.32 -4.10 -1.34
C LEU A 79 -5.56 -4.10 -2.25
N ASN A 80 -5.61 -3.21 -3.25
CA ASN A 80 -6.71 -3.17 -4.21
C ASN A 80 -6.78 -4.42 -5.07
N TYR A 81 -5.63 -4.95 -5.52
CA TYR A 81 -5.59 -6.20 -6.25
C TYR A 81 -6.13 -7.37 -5.40
N GLY A 82 -5.68 -7.44 -4.13
CA GLY A 82 -6.08 -8.48 -3.20
C GLY A 82 -7.58 -8.49 -2.86
N ALA A 83 -8.15 -7.31 -2.62
CA ALA A 83 -9.57 -7.15 -2.30
C ALA A 83 -10.49 -7.60 -3.45
N HIS A 84 -10.04 -7.42 -4.70
CA HIS A 84 -10.79 -7.75 -5.91
C HIS A 84 -10.40 -9.10 -6.53
N ALA A 85 -9.60 -9.91 -5.84
CA ALA A 85 -9.24 -11.24 -6.32
C ALA A 85 -10.46 -12.18 -6.33
N GLU A 86 -10.42 -13.21 -7.18
CA GLU A 86 -11.42 -14.27 -7.21
C GLU A 86 -11.57 -14.91 -5.81
N PRO A 87 -12.79 -15.03 -5.27
CA PRO A 87 -13.03 -15.58 -3.94
C PRO A 87 -13.03 -17.11 -3.93
N ASP A 88 -12.01 -17.72 -4.53
CA ASP A 88 -11.87 -19.17 -4.66
C ASP A 88 -10.86 -19.77 -3.66
N GLY A 89 -10.19 -18.94 -2.86
CA GLY A 89 -9.20 -19.37 -1.87
C GLY A 89 -7.79 -19.62 -2.42
N TYR A 90 -7.54 -19.41 -3.71
CA TYR A 90 -6.19 -19.52 -4.29
C TYR A 90 -5.41 -18.21 -4.28
N THR A 91 -6.06 -17.09 -3.96
CA THR A 91 -5.39 -15.81 -3.74
C THR A 91 -5.53 -15.37 -2.29
N VAL A 92 -4.39 -15.20 -1.62
CA VAL A 92 -4.26 -14.67 -0.26
C VAL A 92 -3.53 -13.35 -0.37
N THR A 93 -3.90 -12.35 0.44
CA THR A 93 -3.23 -11.06 0.47
C THR A 93 -2.52 -10.87 1.79
N TYR A 94 -1.26 -10.48 1.75
CA TYR A 94 -0.56 -10.00 2.93
C TYR A 94 -0.94 -8.55 3.19
N VAL A 95 -1.90 -8.34 4.10
CA VAL A 95 -2.35 -7.02 4.52
C VAL A 95 -1.38 -6.43 5.54
N VAL A 96 -1.24 -5.10 5.49
CA VAL A 96 -0.31 -4.31 6.31
C VAL A 96 -1.08 -3.18 7.00
N ALA A 97 -0.46 -2.51 7.98
CA ALA A 97 -1.08 -1.42 8.74
C ALA A 97 -1.71 -0.33 7.86
N GLU A 98 -1.18 -0.09 6.66
CA GLU A 98 -1.73 0.84 5.67
C GLU A 98 -3.19 0.54 5.28
N LEU A 99 -3.64 -0.72 5.37
CA LEU A 99 -5.06 -1.07 5.17
C LEU A 99 -5.99 -0.31 6.12
N ALA A 100 -5.53 -0.03 7.35
CA ALA A 100 -6.27 0.69 8.38
C ALA A 100 -5.92 2.20 8.42
N ILE A 101 -5.11 2.71 7.48
CA ILE A 101 -4.64 4.10 7.46
C ILE A 101 -5.07 4.82 6.19
N LEU A 102 -4.79 4.23 5.02
CA LEU A 102 -4.97 4.89 3.72
C LEU A 102 -6.40 5.36 3.44
N PRO A 103 -7.47 4.64 3.84
CA PRO A 103 -8.84 5.14 3.67
C PRO A 103 -9.09 6.47 4.37
N HIS A 104 -8.59 6.62 5.59
CA HIS A 104 -8.79 7.84 6.38
C HIS A 104 -7.93 9.00 5.89
N LEU A 105 -6.82 8.70 5.22
CA LEU A 105 -6.03 9.68 4.49
C LEU A 105 -6.66 10.05 3.14
N GLY A 106 -7.63 9.31 2.61
CA GLY A 106 -8.18 9.55 1.27
C GLY A 106 -7.26 9.10 0.12
N LEU A 107 -6.29 8.23 0.41
CA LEU A 107 -5.31 7.71 -0.55
C LEU A 107 -5.73 6.36 -1.16
N SER A 108 -6.72 5.69 -0.58
CA SER A 108 -7.28 4.42 -1.04
C SER A 108 -8.76 4.34 -0.69
N SER A 109 -9.58 3.71 -1.53
CA SER A 109 -10.95 3.33 -1.16
C SER A 109 -11.01 1.98 -0.43
N ILE A 110 -9.95 1.17 -0.53
CA ILE A 110 -9.87 -0.17 0.07
C ILE A 110 -9.65 -0.07 1.57
N SER A 111 -10.54 -0.69 2.32
CA SER A 111 -10.64 -0.69 3.76
C SER A 111 -10.56 -2.11 4.34
N PRO A 112 -10.43 -2.26 5.66
CA PRO A 112 -10.51 -3.58 6.31
C PRO A 112 -11.80 -4.35 5.99
N ASP A 113 -12.90 -3.64 5.71
CA ASP A 113 -14.20 -4.25 5.45
C ASP A 113 -14.28 -4.93 4.08
N ASP A 114 -13.32 -4.67 3.19
CA ASP A 114 -13.22 -5.30 1.86
C ASP A 114 -12.53 -6.68 1.90
N PHE A 115 -12.08 -7.12 3.08
CA PHE A 115 -11.37 -8.37 3.26
C PHE A 115 -12.03 -9.31 4.29
N ASP A 116 -11.86 -10.61 4.10
CA ASP A 116 -11.97 -11.58 5.19
C ASP A 116 -10.59 -11.80 5.82
N LEU A 117 -10.39 -11.23 7.01
CA LEU A 117 -9.13 -11.25 7.75
C LEU A 117 -8.90 -12.65 8.36
N LEU A 118 -7.79 -13.31 7.98
CA LEU A 118 -7.45 -14.65 8.46
C LEU A 118 -6.67 -14.61 9.76
N ALA A 119 -5.45 -14.08 9.69
CA ALA A 119 -4.53 -14.04 10.83
C ALA A 119 -3.47 -12.95 10.71
N ARG A 120 -3.20 -12.26 11.82
CA ARG A 120 -1.99 -11.44 12.00
C ARG A 120 -0.79 -12.37 12.15
N THR A 121 0.32 -12.02 11.52
CA THR A 121 1.58 -12.78 11.59
C THR A 121 2.63 -12.05 12.41
N ASN A 122 2.64 -10.72 12.39
CA ASN A 122 3.60 -9.92 13.15
C ASN A 122 2.98 -8.66 13.75
N TYR A 123 3.59 -8.20 14.85
CA TYR A 123 3.23 -6.96 15.51
C TYR A 123 4.48 -6.27 16.08
N ASN A 124 4.70 -5.03 15.66
CA ASN A 124 5.81 -4.18 16.09
C ASN A 124 5.22 -2.92 16.74
N PRO A 125 5.00 -2.90 18.06
CA PRO A 125 4.50 -1.71 18.74
C PRO A 125 5.50 -0.57 18.62
N ALA A 126 5.05 0.68 18.69
CA ALA A 126 5.95 1.82 18.71
C ALA A 126 6.66 1.94 20.07
N ALA A 127 7.97 2.17 20.07
CA ALA A 127 8.76 2.53 21.24
C ALA A 127 8.95 4.05 21.29
N VAL A 128 8.59 4.65 22.42
CA VAL A 128 8.91 6.05 22.71
C VAL A 128 10.37 6.11 23.15
N THR A 129 11.24 6.67 22.31
CA THR A 129 12.69 6.60 22.51
C THR A 129 13.30 8.00 22.51
N VAL A 130 14.21 8.23 23.46
CA VAL A 130 14.95 9.48 23.65
C VAL A 130 16.45 9.20 23.72
N ARG A 131 17.28 10.23 23.66
CA ARG A 131 18.71 10.08 23.97
C ARG A 131 18.91 9.69 25.43
N ALA A 132 19.91 8.87 25.72
CA ALA A 132 20.17 8.42 27.10
C ALA A 132 20.50 9.57 28.07
N ASP A 133 20.99 10.70 27.55
CA ASP A 133 21.38 11.91 28.26
C ASP A 133 20.31 13.03 28.27
N SER A 134 19.10 12.79 27.75
CA SER A 134 18.05 13.81 27.57
C SER A 134 17.37 14.30 28.86
N GLY A 135 17.88 13.95 30.04
CA GLY A 135 17.26 14.24 31.34
C GLY A 135 16.00 13.41 31.66
N TRP A 136 15.23 12.99 30.65
CA TRP A 136 14.04 12.14 30.81
C TRP A 136 14.41 10.68 31.12
N ARG A 137 13.94 10.16 32.26
CA ARG A 137 14.16 8.77 32.70
C ARG A 137 12.91 7.92 32.58
N SER A 138 11.75 8.56 32.49
CA SER A 138 10.45 7.92 32.32
C SER A 138 9.61 8.65 31.28
N LEU A 139 8.58 7.98 30.77
CA LEU A 139 7.59 8.61 29.88
C LEU A 139 6.90 9.81 30.57
N ARG A 140 6.65 9.70 31.88
CA ARG A 140 6.04 10.78 32.67
C ARG A 140 6.90 12.04 32.69
N ASP A 141 8.23 11.90 32.74
CA ASP A 141 9.15 13.06 32.70
C ASP A 141 9.05 13.79 31.36
N LEU A 142 9.03 13.03 30.26
CA LEU A 142 8.88 13.57 28.91
C LEU A 142 7.56 14.33 28.77
N LEU A 143 6.44 13.71 29.17
CA LEU A 143 5.11 14.31 29.04
C LEU A 143 4.96 15.55 29.93
N ARG A 144 5.52 15.55 31.14
CA ARG A 144 5.50 16.72 32.02
C ARG A 144 6.27 17.91 31.43
N ASP A 145 7.45 17.67 30.84
CA ASP A 145 8.21 18.74 30.17
C ASP A 145 7.45 19.25 28.94
N ALA A 146 6.86 18.34 28.14
CA ALA A 146 6.05 18.68 26.98
C ALA A 146 4.81 19.54 27.33
N GLU A 147 4.17 19.26 28.47
CA GLU A 147 3.06 20.05 29.00
C GLU A 147 3.50 21.47 29.39
N SER A 148 4.67 21.59 30.03
CA SER A 148 5.21 22.87 30.48
C SER A 148 5.68 23.78 29.33
N ARG A 149 6.05 23.20 28.18
CA ARG A 149 6.59 23.92 27.01
C ARG A 149 6.01 23.35 25.71
N PRO A 150 4.75 23.69 25.38
CA PRO A 150 4.09 23.20 24.16
C PRO A 150 4.94 23.47 22.91
N GLU A 151 5.04 22.48 22.03
CA GLU A 151 5.78 22.53 20.75
C GLU A 151 7.31 22.73 20.88
N ALA A 152 7.87 22.71 22.09
CA ALA A 152 9.32 22.82 22.28
C ALA A 152 10.08 21.51 22.02
N ILE A 153 9.42 20.36 22.26
CA ILE A 153 10.01 19.03 22.07
C ILE A 153 9.78 18.57 20.63
N ARG A 154 10.87 18.26 19.92
CA ARG A 154 10.86 17.84 18.52
C ARG A 154 10.68 16.33 18.42
N ALA A 155 9.59 15.88 17.82
CA ALA A 155 9.26 14.47 17.63
C ALA A 155 9.58 14.01 16.19
N GLY A 156 10.65 13.22 16.03
CA GLY A 156 11.03 12.61 14.77
C GLY A 156 10.11 11.44 14.40
N ASN A 157 9.68 11.39 13.13
CA ASN A 157 8.79 10.36 12.60
C ASN A 157 9.10 10.04 11.12
N SER A 158 8.40 9.08 10.52
CA SER A 158 8.62 8.66 9.11
C SER A 158 7.76 9.39 8.07
N GLY A 159 7.36 10.63 8.34
CA GLY A 159 6.59 11.44 7.40
C GLY A 159 5.09 11.43 7.66
N THR A 160 4.42 12.48 7.18
CA THR A 160 2.99 12.71 7.41
C THR A 160 2.13 11.51 6.98
N GLY A 161 1.24 11.08 7.86
CA GLY A 161 0.33 9.95 7.61
C GLY A 161 0.96 8.56 7.70
N SER A 162 2.28 8.45 7.93
CA SER A 162 2.94 7.16 8.19
C SER A 162 2.62 6.62 9.58
N ILE A 163 2.78 5.31 9.78
CA ILE A 163 2.51 4.66 11.06
C ILE A 163 3.30 5.27 12.24
N TRP A 164 4.56 5.66 12.04
CA TRP A 164 5.37 6.29 13.09
C TRP A 164 4.98 7.74 13.36
N HIS A 165 4.40 8.43 12.37
CA HIS A 165 3.77 9.72 12.60
C HIS A 165 2.50 9.56 13.44
N LEU A 166 1.64 8.62 13.09
CA LEU A 166 0.44 8.31 13.87
C LEU A 166 0.79 7.87 15.29
N ALA A 167 1.87 7.11 15.51
CA ALA A 167 2.34 6.77 16.85
C ALA A 167 2.76 7.99 17.68
N ALA A 168 3.47 8.95 17.07
CA ALA A 168 3.84 10.20 17.74
C ALA A 168 2.61 11.08 18.06
N VAL A 169 1.63 11.14 17.15
CA VAL A 169 0.36 11.85 17.38
C VAL A 169 -0.46 11.14 18.46
N ALA A 170 -0.50 9.82 18.47
CA ALA A 170 -1.20 9.06 19.49
C ALA A 170 -0.59 9.28 20.88
N LEU A 171 0.74 9.37 20.97
CA LEU A 171 1.43 9.78 22.19
C LEU A 171 1.02 11.19 22.64
N GLN A 172 0.94 12.12 21.69
CA GLN A 172 0.53 13.50 21.93
C GLN A 172 -0.90 13.58 22.51
N GLU A 173 -1.86 12.93 21.86
CA GLU A 173 -3.27 12.91 22.28
C GLU A 173 -3.43 12.24 23.66
N THR A 174 -2.74 11.12 23.85
CA THR A 174 -2.79 10.35 25.10
C THR A 174 -2.19 11.14 26.27
N GLY A 175 -1.07 11.83 26.02
CA GLY A 175 -0.42 12.69 27.01
C GLY A 175 -1.08 14.05 27.20
N ARG A 176 -1.99 14.46 26.30
CA ARG A 176 -2.55 15.82 26.21
C ARG A 176 -1.49 16.91 26.12
N VAL A 177 -0.43 16.63 25.37
CA VAL A 177 0.73 17.54 25.18
C VAL A 177 0.78 18.04 23.73
N LYS A 178 1.78 18.83 23.38
CA LYS A 178 2.04 19.21 21.98
C LYS A 178 3.51 19.01 21.63
N PHE A 179 3.78 18.26 20.57
CA PHE A 179 5.11 18.07 20.01
C PHE A 179 5.29 18.83 18.71
N LYS A 180 6.51 19.27 18.42
CA LYS A 180 6.89 19.73 17.09
C LYS A 180 7.26 18.53 16.23
N HIS A 181 6.37 18.12 15.34
CA HIS A 181 6.60 16.99 14.46
C HIS A 181 7.66 17.31 13.40
N VAL A 182 8.66 16.44 13.27
CA VAL A 182 9.73 16.55 12.28
C VAL A 182 9.71 15.30 11.39
N PRO A 183 9.25 15.40 10.13
CA PRO A 183 9.15 14.25 9.23
C PRO A 183 10.51 13.88 8.63
N PHE A 184 10.75 12.57 8.54
CA PHE A 184 11.90 11.98 7.85
C PHE A 184 11.45 10.92 6.85
N GLY A 185 12.32 10.56 5.90
CA GLY A 185 12.06 9.50 4.90
C GLY A 185 12.11 8.06 5.45
N GLY A 186 11.67 7.84 6.69
CA GLY A 186 11.70 6.54 7.37
C GLY A 186 12.17 6.61 8.82
N ALA A 187 12.16 5.45 9.49
CA ALA A 187 12.61 5.33 10.89
C ALA A 187 14.12 5.53 11.03
N ALA A 188 14.94 4.88 10.20
CA ALA A 188 16.40 4.98 10.29
C ALA A 188 16.93 6.44 10.24
N PRO A 189 16.52 7.32 9.30
CA PRO A 189 16.94 8.72 9.34
C PRO A 189 16.44 9.48 10.58
N ALA A 190 15.24 9.16 11.09
CA ALA A 190 14.74 9.77 12.33
C ALA A 190 15.56 9.35 13.56
N VAL A 191 15.98 8.07 13.63
CA VAL A 191 16.86 7.57 14.70
C VAL A 191 18.25 8.22 14.63
N GLN A 192 18.81 8.41 13.43
CA GLN A 192 20.06 9.15 13.26
C GLN A 192 19.92 10.61 13.68
N ALA A 193 18.80 11.25 13.34
CA ALA A 193 18.50 12.60 13.80
C ALA A 193 18.39 12.71 15.33
N LEU A 194 17.83 11.69 15.99
CA LEU A 194 17.78 11.62 17.45
C LEU A 194 19.18 11.50 18.05
N LEU A 195 20.02 10.60 17.52
CA LEU A 195 21.42 10.46 17.94
C LEU A 195 22.20 11.77 17.81
N GLY A 196 21.99 12.51 16.72
CA GLY A 196 22.61 13.81 16.47
C GLY A 196 22.00 14.97 17.27
N GLY A 197 20.90 14.75 18.01
CA GLY A 197 20.20 15.81 18.75
C GLY A 197 19.41 16.79 17.88
N HIS A 198 19.11 16.41 16.63
CA HIS A 198 18.25 17.18 15.72
C HIS A 198 16.76 17.01 16.04
N VAL A 199 16.40 15.92 16.71
CA VAL A 199 15.10 15.70 17.36
C VAL A 199 15.33 15.20 18.78
N ASP A 200 14.30 15.29 19.62
CA ASP A 200 14.39 15.02 21.05
C ASP A 200 13.76 13.66 21.42
N VAL A 201 12.76 13.23 20.65
CA VAL A 201 12.06 11.95 20.81
C VAL A 201 11.72 11.35 19.45
N VAL A 202 11.69 10.02 19.37
CA VAL A 202 11.13 9.28 18.22
C VAL A 202 10.13 8.24 18.71
N CYS A 203 9.12 7.95 17.88
CA CYS A 203 8.17 6.86 18.08
C CYS A 203 8.29 5.86 16.93
N VAL A 204 9.25 4.95 17.02
CA VAL A 204 9.56 3.96 15.97
C VAL A 204 9.59 2.55 16.55
N SER A 205 9.73 1.52 15.72
CA SER A 205 9.81 0.15 16.24
C SER A 205 11.02 -0.05 17.19
N PRO A 206 10.88 -0.86 18.25
CA PRO A 206 11.95 -1.19 19.19
C PRO A 206 13.22 -1.74 18.52
N THR A 207 13.06 -2.49 17.43
CA THR A 207 14.18 -3.09 16.69
C THR A 207 15.03 -2.04 15.98
N GLU A 208 14.43 -0.94 15.50
CA GLU A 208 15.15 0.19 14.88
C GLU A 208 16.10 0.90 15.86
N VAL A 209 15.76 0.92 17.15
CA VAL A 209 16.55 1.60 18.19
C VAL A 209 17.40 0.64 19.02
N GLN A 210 17.19 -0.68 18.89
CA GLN A 210 17.77 -1.71 19.76
C GLN A 210 19.29 -1.59 19.89
N SER A 211 20.01 -1.50 18.77
CA SER A 211 21.48 -1.44 18.77
C SER A 211 22.01 -0.21 19.53
N GLN A 212 21.32 0.92 19.41
CA GLN A 212 21.71 2.18 20.06
C GLN A 212 21.31 2.21 21.53
N VAL A 213 20.22 1.53 21.90
CA VAL A 213 19.83 1.31 23.30
C VAL A 213 20.85 0.40 23.99
N GLN A 214 21.25 -0.70 23.35
CA GLN A 214 22.29 -1.60 23.86
C GLN A 214 23.66 -0.90 23.99
N ALA A 215 23.98 0.01 23.07
CA ALA A 215 25.18 0.84 23.14
C ALA A 215 25.09 1.96 24.21
N GLY A 216 23.98 2.08 24.95
CA GLY A 216 23.77 3.10 25.98
C GLY A 216 23.59 4.52 25.43
N LYS A 217 23.37 4.69 24.13
CA LYS A 217 23.19 6.00 23.48
C LYS A 217 21.73 6.47 23.50
N LEU A 218 20.79 5.54 23.42
CA LEU A 218 19.36 5.81 23.47
C LEU A 218 18.70 5.09 24.65
N ARG A 219 17.51 5.57 25.05
CA ARG A 219 16.66 4.95 26.07
C ARG A 219 15.22 4.86 25.57
N MET A 220 14.64 3.67 25.63
CA MET A 220 13.21 3.47 25.45
C MET A 220 12.49 3.80 26.77
N LEU A 221 11.49 4.67 26.71
CA LEU A 221 10.70 5.10 27.87
C LEU A 221 9.43 4.27 28.04
N ALA A 222 8.83 3.81 26.94
CA ALA A 222 7.63 2.99 26.94
C ALA A 222 7.45 2.28 25.59
N LEU A 223 6.72 1.16 25.61
CA LEU A 223 6.13 0.55 24.43
C LEU A 223 4.64 0.91 24.36
N LEU A 224 4.18 1.41 23.20
CA LEU A 224 2.78 1.71 22.93
C LEU A 224 2.02 0.43 22.56
N SER A 225 1.98 -0.52 23.50
CA SER A 225 1.35 -1.83 23.38
C SER A 225 0.50 -2.18 24.58
N LYS A 226 -0.48 -3.08 24.40
CA LYS A 226 -1.33 -3.59 25.50
C LYS A 226 -0.56 -4.33 26.60
N GLN A 227 0.60 -4.90 26.27
CA GLN A 227 1.42 -5.71 27.19
C GLN A 227 2.91 -5.49 26.91
N ARG A 228 3.76 -5.88 27.88
CA ARG A 228 5.22 -5.87 27.68
C ARG A 228 5.63 -6.79 26.54
N ASP A 229 6.75 -6.45 25.94
CA ASP A 229 7.36 -7.27 24.92
C ASP A 229 8.42 -8.18 25.53
N SER A 230 8.38 -9.47 25.21
CA SER A 230 9.31 -10.46 25.77
C SER A 230 10.77 -10.21 25.36
N MET A 231 11.01 -9.51 24.24
CA MET A 231 12.35 -9.13 23.82
C MET A 231 12.86 -7.87 24.53
N PHE A 232 11.96 -7.08 25.11
CA PHE A 232 12.29 -5.87 25.88
C PHE A 232 11.56 -5.86 27.22
N PRO A 233 11.81 -6.87 28.08
CA PRO A 233 11.05 -7.07 29.30
C PRO A 233 11.22 -5.92 30.29
N ASP A 234 12.30 -5.15 30.19
CA ASP A 234 12.60 -4.01 31.06
C ASP A 234 11.86 -2.72 30.66
N VAL A 235 11.34 -2.65 29.44
CA VAL A 235 10.61 -1.47 28.96
C VAL A 235 9.13 -1.61 29.33
N PRO A 236 8.54 -0.66 30.07
CA PRO A 236 7.14 -0.75 30.46
C PRO A 236 6.21 -0.61 29.26
N ALA A 237 5.10 -1.35 29.29
CA ALA A 237 3.99 -1.12 28.36
C ALA A 237 3.19 0.12 28.78
N ALA A 238 2.56 0.81 27.84
CA ALA A 238 1.82 2.03 28.10
C ALA A 238 0.73 1.88 29.19
N PRO A 239 -0.04 0.77 29.28
CA PRO A 239 -1.05 0.60 30.34
C PRO A 239 -0.46 0.59 31.76
N GLU A 240 0.76 0.09 31.96
CA GLU A 240 1.45 0.10 33.27
C GLU A 240 1.78 1.51 33.74
N LEU A 241 1.83 2.45 32.80
CA LEU A 241 2.09 3.87 33.05
C LEU A 241 0.79 4.70 33.15
N GLY A 242 -0.38 4.04 33.03
CA GLY A 242 -1.69 4.68 33.06
C GLY A 242 -2.19 5.18 31.70
N TYR A 243 -1.60 4.73 30.60
CA TYR A 243 -1.93 5.17 29.24
C TYR A 243 -2.54 4.03 28.42
N ALA A 244 -3.80 4.18 28.01
CA ALA A 244 -4.51 3.21 27.19
C ALA A 244 -4.27 3.45 25.70
N ILE A 245 -3.09 3.04 25.21
CA ILE A 245 -2.66 3.21 23.82
C ILE A 245 -1.99 1.94 23.30
N ASP A 246 -2.41 1.50 22.10
CA ASP A 246 -1.84 0.36 21.39
C ASP A 246 -1.72 0.71 19.90
N ILE A 247 -0.50 1.03 19.47
CA ILE A 247 -0.23 1.45 18.10
C ILE A 247 1.13 0.94 17.64
N GLY A 248 1.15 0.37 16.44
CA GLY A 248 2.33 -0.26 15.89
C GLY A 248 2.16 -0.70 14.45
N ALA A 249 3.28 -1.04 13.84
CA ALA A 249 3.27 -1.68 12.53
C ALA A 249 2.84 -3.15 12.69
N TRP A 250 2.01 -3.63 11.77
CA TRP A 250 1.50 -5.00 11.79
C TRP A 250 1.32 -5.52 10.38
N GLY A 251 1.30 -6.85 10.26
CA GLY A 251 1.07 -7.54 9.00
C GLY A 251 0.32 -8.85 9.23
N GLY A 252 -0.48 -9.25 8.25
CA GLY A 252 -1.35 -10.41 8.36
C GLY A 252 -1.82 -10.93 7.01
N LEU A 253 -2.50 -12.06 7.04
CA LEU A 253 -3.10 -12.72 5.89
C LEU A 253 -4.59 -12.37 5.83
N ALA A 254 -5.08 -12.12 4.63
CA ALA A 254 -6.47 -11.86 4.35
C ALA A 254 -6.90 -12.48 3.02
N LEU A 255 -8.19 -12.71 2.87
CA LEU A 255 -8.83 -13.22 1.66
C LEU A 255 -9.78 -12.18 1.09
N PRO A 256 -10.06 -12.19 -0.22
CA PRO A 256 -11.21 -11.46 -0.75
C PRO A 256 -12.51 -11.97 -0.10
N LYS A 257 -13.55 -11.13 -0.09
CA LYS A 257 -14.86 -11.52 0.45
C LYS A 257 -15.48 -12.65 -0.36
N GLY A 258 -16.12 -13.60 0.33
CA GLY A 258 -16.92 -14.66 -0.30
C GLY A 258 -16.19 -15.99 -0.49
N VAL A 259 -14.95 -16.13 -0.01
CA VAL A 259 -14.25 -17.44 -0.04
C VAL A 259 -15.07 -18.48 0.75
N PRO A 260 -15.29 -19.69 0.20
CA PRO A 260 -16.03 -20.74 0.88
C PRO A 260 -15.47 -21.05 2.28
N PRO A 261 -16.32 -21.21 3.32
CA PRO A 261 -15.87 -21.40 4.70
C PRO A 261 -14.89 -22.56 4.88
N GLU A 262 -15.07 -23.68 4.18
CA GLU A 262 -14.17 -24.83 4.26
C GLU A 262 -12.76 -24.51 3.71
N ARG A 263 -12.67 -23.73 2.63
CA ARG A 263 -11.39 -23.29 2.05
C ARG A 263 -10.70 -22.29 2.95
N ARG A 264 -11.46 -21.33 3.47
CA ARG A 264 -11.00 -20.37 4.47
C ARG A 264 -10.38 -21.08 5.69
N GLN A 265 -11.08 -22.08 6.23
CA GLN A 265 -10.61 -22.85 7.38
C GLN A 265 -9.34 -23.65 7.04
N ARG A 266 -9.31 -24.32 5.88
CA ARG A 266 -8.13 -25.06 5.43
C ARG A 266 -6.90 -24.16 5.29
N LEU A 267 -7.07 -22.95 4.74
CA LEU A 267 -6.00 -21.96 4.63
C LEU A 267 -5.50 -21.51 6.00
N LEU A 268 -6.42 -21.16 6.90
CA LEU A 268 -6.07 -20.74 8.26
C LEU A 268 -5.24 -21.81 8.98
N GLU A 269 -5.68 -23.06 8.94
CA GLU A 269 -4.97 -24.18 9.58
C GLU A 269 -3.60 -24.42 8.96
N GLY A 270 -3.49 -24.42 7.63
CA GLY A 270 -2.21 -24.63 6.95
C GLY A 270 -1.21 -23.51 7.24
N PHE A 271 -1.65 -22.25 7.22
CA PHE A 271 -0.77 -21.12 7.58
C PHE A 271 -0.42 -21.10 9.07
N ARG A 272 -1.32 -21.51 9.96
CA ARG A 272 -1.01 -21.64 11.40
C ARG A 272 0.10 -22.67 11.62
N LYS A 273 -0.02 -23.85 11.02
CA LYS A 273 1.00 -24.89 11.11
C LYS A 273 2.34 -24.42 10.53
N ALA A 274 2.32 -23.79 9.36
CA ALA A 274 3.50 -23.21 8.74
C ALA A 274 4.19 -22.18 9.66
N PHE A 275 3.41 -21.32 10.32
CA PHE A 275 3.87 -20.31 11.26
C PHE A 275 4.46 -20.90 12.56
N GLU A 276 4.01 -22.08 12.94
CA GLU A 276 4.48 -22.81 14.12
C GLU A 276 5.75 -23.64 13.85
N THR A 277 6.12 -23.83 12.58
CA THR A 277 7.33 -24.61 12.25
C THR A 277 8.59 -24.00 12.88
N PRO A 278 9.47 -24.81 13.49
CA PRO A 278 10.71 -24.32 14.11
C PRO A 278 11.60 -23.55 13.14
N ARG A 279 11.70 -24.04 11.89
CA ARG A 279 12.49 -23.41 10.83
C ARG A 279 12.01 -21.99 10.51
N PHE A 280 10.70 -21.79 10.38
CA PHE A 280 10.13 -20.46 10.16
C PHE A 280 10.41 -19.55 11.35
N ARG A 281 10.11 -20.01 12.57
CA ARG A 281 10.30 -19.21 13.79
C ARG A 281 11.75 -18.80 14.01
N GLN A 282 12.69 -19.71 13.81
CA GLN A 282 14.13 -19.43 13.92
C GLN A 282 14.57 -18.38 12.91
N LEU A 283 14.20 -18.53 11.63
CA LEU A 283 14.55 -17.55 10.61
C LEU A 283 13.98 -16.17 10.94
N MET A 284 12.74 -16.10 11.42
CA MET A 284 12.09 -14.84 11.80
C MET A 284 12.79 -14.21 13.02
N GLN A 285 13.21 -15.00 14.00
CA GLN A 285 13.99 -14.54 15.14
C GLN A 285 15.36 -13.96 14.70
N GLU A 286 16.09 -14.66 13.83
CA GLU A 286 17.37 -14.19 13.27
C GLU A 286 17.22 -12.87 12.48
N ARG A 287 16.05 -12.67 11.86
CA ARG A 287 15.71 -11.44 11.13
C ARG A 287 15.12 -10.34 12.02
N GLY A 288 15.03 -10.56 13.33
CA GLY A 288 14.46 -9.60 14.28
C GLY A 288 12.96 -9.36 14.10
N VAL A 289 12.25 -10.31 13.47
CA VAL A 289 10.81 -10.21 13.21
C VAL A 289 10.04 -10.60 14.46
N ARG A 290 9.09 -9.75 14.84
CA ARG A 290 8.21 -9.97 16.00
C ARG A 290 6.98 -10.76 15.62
N LEU A 291 7.09 -12.08 15.70
CA LEU A 291 5.98 -12.99 15.47
C LEU A 291 4.88 -12.78 16.50
N ALA A 292 3.65 -12.53 16.03
CA ALA A 292 2.51 -12.20 16.88
C ALA A 292 1.21 -12.72 16.25
N TRP A 293 1.04 -14.05 16.32
CA TRP A 293 -0.14 -14.73 15.79
C TRP A 293 -1.41 -14.27 16.51
N LEU A 294 -2.41 -13.85 15.74
CA LEU A 294 -3.75 -13.51 16.20
C LEU A 294 -4.70 -13.82 15.05
N GLU A 295 -5.80 -14.53 15.29
CA GLU A 295 -6.62 -15.07 14.21
C GLU A 295 -8.11 -14.90 14.45
N GLY A 296 -8.91 -15.15 13.41
CA GLY A 296 -10.36 -15.14 13.48
C GLY A 296 -10.92 -13.78 13.90
N GLU A 297 -11.93 -13.79 14.76
CA GLU A 297 -12.62 -12.56 15.17
C GLU A 297 -11.70 -11.62 15.96
N ALA A 298 -10.73 -12.14 16.71
CA ALA A 298 -9.79 -11.32 17.45
C ALA A 298 -8.89 -10.48 16.51
N PHE A 299 -8.49 -11.03 15.36
CA PHE A 299 -7.74 -10.27 14.37
C PHE A 299 -8.62 -9.20 13.70
N ARG A 300 -9.88 -9.54 13.39
CA ARG A 300 -10.85 -8.57 12.86
C ARG A 300 -11.03 -7.40 13.82
N GLN A 301 -11.29 -7.67 15.10
CA GLN A 301 -11.43 -6.66 16.14
C GLN A 301 -10.18 -5.79 16.25
N PHE A 302 -9.00 -6.39 16.27
CA PHE A 302 -7.74 -5.65 16.26
C PHE A 302 -7.65 -4.68 15.08
N VAL A 303 -7.91 -5.11 13.84
CA VAL A 303 -7.82 -4.23 12.67
C VAL A 303 -8.87 -3.11 12.72
N GLN A 304 -10.08 -3.39 13.23
CA GLN A 304 -11.11 -2.38 13.40
C GLN A 304 -10.74 -1.35 14.48
N GLU A 305 -10.19 -1.79 15.61
CA GLU A 305 -9.63 -0.91 16.64
C GLU A 305 -8.53 -0.01 16.05
N GLN A 306 -7.60 -0.57 15.28
CA GLN A 306 -6.54 0.20 14.62
C GLN A 306 -7.11 1.20 13.62
N SER A 307 -8.11 0.79 12.81
CA SER A 307 -8.78 1.68 11.85
C SER A 307 -9.48 2.84 12.54
N ALA A 308 -10.22 2.58 13.62
CA ALA A 308 -10.90 3.60 14.40
C ALA A 308 -9.91 4.57 15.08
N LEU A 309 -8.85 4.03 15.68
CA LEU A 309 -7.76 4.82 16.26
C LEU A 309 -7.12 5.73 15.19
N ASN A 310 -6.71 5.17 14.05
CA ASN A 310 -6.09 5.92 12.98
C ASN A 310 -7.02 7.01 12.42
N ARG A 311 -8.32 6.73 12.28
CA ARG A 311 -9.31 7.75 11.89
C ARG A 311 -9.31 8.94 12.86
N ALA A 312 -9.36 8.66 14.17
CA ALA A 312 -9.38 9.70 15.19
C ALA A 312 -8.09 10.54 15.18
N LEU A 313 -6.93 9.88 15.07
CA LEU A 313 -5.63 10.56 14.99
C LEU A 313 -5.51 11.41 13.72
N ILE A 314 -5.98 10.90 12.58
CA ILE A 314 -5.95 11.65 11.31
C ILE A 314 -6.85 12.88 11.38
N ALA A 315 -8.03 12.74 11.97
CA ALA A 315 -8.92 13.87 12.21
C ALA A 315 -8.28 14.92 13.15
N SER A 316 -7.58 14.50 14.22
CA SER A 316 -6.97 15.44 15.18
C SER A 316 -5.80 16.24 14.58
N MET A 317 -5.09 15.67 13.60
CA MET A 317 -4.04 16.38 12.87
C MET A 317 -4.58 17.51 11.98
N GLY A 318 -5.88 17.51 11.65
CA GLY A 318 -6.42 18.39 10.60
C GLY A 318 -5.82 18.11 9.21
N VAL A 319 -5.11 16.99 9.06
CA VAL A 319 -4.47 16.57 7.82
C VAL A 319 -5.42 15.64 7.11
N HIS A 320 -6.22 16.21 6.21
CA HIS A 320 -6.67 15.44 5.06
C HIS A 320 -5.54 15.52 4.03
N LEU A 321 -4.79 14.43 3.85
CA LEU A 321 -4.06 14.23 2.60
C LEU A 321 -5.10 13.89 1.54
N THR A 322 -6.03 14.82 1.28
CA THR A 322 -6.90 14.74 0.11
C THR A 322 -5.99 14.37 -1.05
N ARG A 323 -6.48 13.47 -1.93
CA ARG A 323 -5.97 13.38 -3.31
C ARG A 323 -5.58 14.80 -3.67
N GLY A 324 -4.28 15.11 -3.73
CA GLY A 324 -3.89 16.49 -3.93
C GLY A 324 -4.64 16.92 -5.17
N ASP A 325 -5.44 17.98 -5.09
CA ASP A 325 -6.11 18.55 -6.26
C ASP A 325 -5.09 18.91 -7.36
N VAL A 326 -3.81 18.89 -6.99
CA VAL A 326 -2.63 18.61 -7.79
C VAL A 326 -2.66 17.18 -8.38
N GLY A 327 -3.67 16.87 -9.19
CA GLY A 327 -3.78 15.56 -9.84
C GLY A 327 -2.53 15.23 -10.67
N TYR A 328 -2.40 13.98 -11.13
CA TYR A 328 -1.37 13.54 -12.10
C TYR A 328 -1.30 14.43 -13.37
N LEU A 329 -2.33 15.24 -13.60
CA LEU A 329 -2.41 16.27 -14.64
C LEU A 329 -1.71 17.60 -14.28
N TYR A 330 -1.27 17.84 -13.06
CA TYR A 330 -0.67 19.12 -12.65
C TYR A 330 0.62 19.41 -13.38
N PHE A 331 1.54 18.44 -13.48
CA PHE A 331 2.78 18.61 -14.22
C PHE A 331 2.51 18.81 -15.73
N PRO A 332 1.66 18.01 -16.40
CA PRO A 332 1.20 18.29 -17.76
C PRO A 332 0.50 19.66 -17.94
N ALA A 333 -0.35 20.07 -17.00
CA ALA A 333 -1.09 21.34 -17.04
C ALA A 333 -0.15 22.53 -16.82
N LEU A 334 0.82 22.40 -15.92
CA LEU A 334 1.89 23.38 -15.70
C LEU A 334 2.72 23.55 -16.98
N LEU A 335 3.09 22.45 -17.65
CA LEU A 335 3.79 22.50 -18.93
C LEU A 335 2.93 23.16 -20.02
N ALA A 336 1.63 22.86 -20.06
CA ALA A 336 0.70 23.50 -21.00
C ALA A 336 0.58 25.01 -20.74
N VAL A 337 0.45 25.43 -19.48
CA VAL A 337 0.41 26.84 -19.08
C VAL A 337 1.74 27.53 -19.39
N LEU A 338 2.88 26.89 -19.12
CA LEU A 338 4.21 27.41 -19.49
C LEU A 338 4.34 27.59 -21.00
N ALA A 339 3.86 26.62 -21.79
CA ALA A 339 3.87 26.70 -23.24
C ALA A 339 2.97 27.84 -23.75
N VAL A 340 1.79 28.05 -23.15
CA VAL A 340 0.90 29.18 -23.47
C VAL A 340 1.54 30.50 -23.09
N LEU A 341 2.17 30.62 -21.92
CA LEU A 341 2.85 31.84 -21.45
C LEU A 341 4.09 32.16 -22.29
N LEU A 342 4.89 31.17 -22.68
CA LEU A 342 6.02 31.35 -23.60
C LEU A 342 5.53 31.83 -24.97
N THR A 343 4.47 31.22 -25.50
CA THR A 343 3.89 31.60 -26.79
C THR A 343 3.25 32.99 -26.74
N GLY A 344 2.54 33.31 -25.65
CA GLY A 344 1.94 34.62 -25.40
C GLY A 344 2.98 35.71 -25.18
N GLY A 345 4.05 35.42 -24.44
CA GLY A 345 5.19 36.32 -24.22
C GLY A 345 5.92 36.64 -25.53
N LEU A 346 6.11 35.66 -26.41
CA LEU A 346 6.66 35.87 -27.75
C LEU A 346 5.73 36.70 -28.65
N LEU A 347 4.41 36.62 -28.47
CA LEU A 347 3.43 37.42 -29.21
C LEU A 347 3.34 38.88 -28.72
N ILE A 348 3.51 39.12 -27.42
CA ILE A 348 3.48 40.46 -26.80
C ILE A 348 4.81 41.20 -27.06
N ASN A 349 5.95 40.51 -26.95
CA ASN A 349 7.26 41.04 -27.32
C ASN A 349 7.48 40.97 -28.84
N ARG A 350 6.71 41.74 -29.61
CA ARG A 350 6.87 41.98 -31.06
C ARG A 350 8.25 42.55 -31.49
N ARG A 351 9.26 42.53 -30.63
CA ARG A 351 10.61 43.04 -30.86
C ARG A 351 11.72 42.06 -30.46
N VAL A 352 11.50 40.74 -30.58
CA VAL A 352 12.66 39.84 -30.72
C VAL A 352 13.19 40.01 -32.14
N ARG A 353 14.11 40.95 -32.32
CA ARG A 353 14.93 41.06 -33.53
C ARG A 353 15.74 39.78 -33.66
N ALA A 354 15.30 38.87 -34.52
CA ALA A 354 16.18 37.82 -35.03
C ALA A 354 17.34 38.52 -35.75
N GLN A 355 18.56 38.37 -35.22
CA GLN A 355 19.74 38.53 -36.07
C GLN A 355 19.59 37.51 -37.20
N THR A 356 19.77 37.99 -38.44
CA THR A 356 19.53 37.33 -39.73
C THR A 356 18.07 37.07 -40.11
N GLY A 357 17.45 38.07 -40.76
CA GLY A 357 16.91 37.88 -42.10
C GLY A 357 15.60 37.11 -42.33
N SER A 358 14.79 36.79 -41.33
CA SER A 358 13.44 36.25 -41.58
C SER A 358 12.38 36.86 -40.67
N THR A 359 11.44 37.63 -41.24
CA THR A 359 10.23 38.08 -40.56
C THR A 359 9.32 36.88 -40.28
N LEU A 360 9.17 36.51 -39.00
CA LEU A 360 8.20 35.50 -38.56
C LEU A 360 6.80 35.89 -39.04
N SER A 361 6.22 35.05 -39.89
CA SER A 361 4.94 35.29 -40.53
C SER A 361 3.81 34.66 -39.69
N LEU A 362 2.60 35.25 -39.68
CA LEU A 362 1.41 34.68 -39.00
C LEU A 362 1.15 33.17 -39.29
N PRO A 363 1.45 32.62 -40.48
CA PRO A 363 1.45 31.18 -40.73
C PRO A 363 2.31 30.33 -39.79
N ASP A 364 3.42 30.86 -39.26
CA ASP A 364 4.38 30.12 -38.43
C ASP A 364 3.86 29.87 -37.00
N LEU A 365 2.96 30.73 -36.51
CA LEU A 365 2.29 30.61 -35.21
C LEU A 365 1.11 29.64 -35.18
N ARG A 366 0.60 29.21 -36.35
CA ARG A 366 -0.53 28.28 -36.43
C ARG A 366 -0.17 26.86 -35.99
N ARG A 367 1.09 26.45 -36.15
CA ARG A 367 1.59 25.13 -35.76
C ARG A 367 1.65 24.95 -34.24
N PRO A 368 2.30 25.83 -33.45
CA PRO A 368 2.33 25.70 -31.99
C PRO A 368 0.94 25.80 -31.37
N PHE A 369 0.07 26.67 -31.90
CA PHE A 369 -1.32 26.77 -31.42
C PHE A 369 -2.12 25.48 -31.63
N ARG A 370 -1.99 24.83 -32.80
CA ARG A 370 -2.64 23.53 -33.06
C ARG A 370 -2.12 22.42 -32.15
N ILE A 371 -0.81 22.39 -31.88
CA ILE A 371 -0.21 21.43 -30.95
C ILE A 371 -0.76 21.66 -29.54
N GLY A 372 -0.81 22.91 -29.07
CA GLY A 372 -1.41 23.27 -27.79
C GLY A 372 -2.87 22.83 -27.67
N LEU A 373 -3.68 23.03 -28.72
CA LEU A 373 -5.07 22.59 -28.76
C LEU A 373 -5.20 21.06 -28.72
N LEU A 374 -4.34 20.33 -29.43
CA LEU A 374 -4.32 18.87 -29.39
C LEU A 374 -3.96 18.35 -28.00
N VAL A 375 -3.00 18.98 -27.32
CA VAL A 375 -2.62 18.62 -25.95
C VAL A 375 -3.80 18.86 -25.01
N LEU A 376 -4.48 20.00 -25.13
CA LEU A 376 -5.66 20.31 -24.32
C LEU A 376 -6.79 19.27 -24.53
N LEU A 377 -7.08 18.92 -25.79
CA LEU A 377 -8.07 17.89 -26.14
C LEU A 377 -7.72 16.53 -25.56
N PHE A 378 -6.43 16.13 -25.64
CA PHE A 378 -5.95 14.90 -25.02
C PHE A 378 -6.21 14.89 -23.51
N LEU A 379 -5.85 15.96 -22.80
CA LEU A 379 -6.05 16.06 -21.35
C LEU A 379 -7.53 16.03 -20.95
N LEU A 380 -8.42 16.59 -21.79
CA LEU A 380 -9.86 16.62 -21.53
C LEU A 380 -10.53 15.26 -21.74
N VAL A 381 -10.06 14.50 -22.74
CA VAL A 381 -10.59 13.18 -23.09
C VAL A 381 -10.03 12.07 -22.19
N LEU A 382 -8.79 12.23 -21.71
CA LEU A 382 -8.07 11.24 -20.90
C LEU A 382 -8.88 10.62 -19.74
N PRO A 383 -9.62 11.38 -18.92
CA PRO A 383 -10.36 10.80 -17.78
C PRO A 383 -11.56 9.93 -18.18
N TRP A 384 -12.07 10.09 -19.40
CA TRP A 384 -13.30 9.45 -19.85
C TRP A 384 -13.04 8.13 -20.57
N VAL A 385 -11.94 8.06 -21.33
CA VAL A 385 -11.63 6.91 -22.19
C VAL A 385 -10.37 6.16 -21.76
N GLY A 386 -9.65 6.66 -20.75
CA GLY A 386 -8.38 6.12 -20.27
C GLY A 386 -7.19 6.48 -21.17
N PHE A 387 -5.99 6.18 -20.68
CA PHE A 387 -4.72 6.58 -21.30
C PHE A 387 -4.52 6.02 -22.70
N LEU A 388 -4.73 4.72 -22.89
CA LEU A 388 -4.40 4.06 -24.15
C LEU A 388 -5.25 4.58 -25.33
N PRO A 389 -6.59 4.65 -25.23
CA PRO A 389 -7.41 5.21 -26.32
C PRO A 389 -7.17 6.71 -26.55
N ALA A 390 -6.98 7.49 -25.47
CA ALA A 390 -6.67 8.91 -25.58
C ALA A 390 -5.34 9.17 -26.29
N SER A 391 -4.30 8.38 -25.99
CA SER A 391 -2.99 8.50 -26.62
C SER A 391 -3.03 8.12 -28.11
N ILE A 392 -3.79 7.08 -28.48
CA ILE A 392 -3.96 6.69 -29.89
C ILE A 392 -4.65 7.81 -30.66
N LEU A 393 -5.73 8.40 -30.13
CA LEU A 393 -6.43 9.53 -30.75
C LEU A 393 -5.54 10.77 -30.87
N PHE A 394 -4.75 11.07 -29.85
CA PHE A 394 -3.80 12.19 -29.86
C PHE A 394 -2.71 12.00 -30.91
N LEU A 395 -2.10 10.82 -30.99
CA LEU A 395 -1.05 10.51 -31.97
C LEU A 395 -1.60 10.50 -33.40
N LEU A 396 -2.82 10.00 -33.60
CA LEU A 396 -3.55 10.08 -34.87
C LEU A 396 -3.75 11.55 -35.28
N ALA A 397 -4.35 12.37 -34.42
CA ALA A 397 -4.63 13.77 -34.72
C ALA A 397 -3.35 14.61 -34.91
N GLY A 398 -2.29 14.31 -34.14
CA GLY A 398 -0.97 14.91 -34.27
C GLY A 398 -0.29 14.58 -35.60
N SER A 399 -0.29 13.30 -35.99
CA SER A 399 0.32 12.85 -37.25
C SER A 399 -0.35 13.50 -38.47
N TYR A 400 -1.67 13.64 -38.46
CA TYR A 400 -2.43 14.34 -39.50
C TYR A 400 -2.18 15.85 -39.53
N SER A 401 -1.92 16.45 -38.37
CA SER A 401 -1.64 17.88 -38.26
C SER A 401 -0.25 18.26 -38.76
N ILE A 402 0.71 17.33 -38.73
CA ILE A 402 2.12 17.56 -39.09
C ILE A 402 2.42 17.12 -40.52
N ALA A 403 2.09 15.87 -40.88
CA ALA A 403 2.61 15.25 -42.10
C ALA A 403 1.53 14.78 -43.09
N ARG A 404 0.25 14.82 -42.71
CA ARG A 404 -0.89 14.31 -43.51
C ARG A 404 -0.60 12.96 -44.21
N PRO A 405 -0.14 11.93 -43.47
CA PRO A 405 0.16 10.63 -44.04
C PRO A 405 -1.12 9.89 -44.48
N ARG A 406 -0.97 8.74 -45.16
CA ARG A 406 -2.10 7.85 -45.45
C ARG A 406 -2.73 7.37 -44.14
N LEU A 407 -4.06 7.25 -44.10
CA LEU A 407 -4.82 6.91 -42.88
C LEU A 407 -4.30 5.63 -42.21
N TRP A 408 -4.00 4.61 -43.01
CA TRP A 408 -3.53 3.33 -42.50
C TRP A 408 -2.17 3.43 -41.79
N THR A 409 -1.25 4.23 -42.35
CA THR A 409 0.08 4.42 -41.75
C THR A 409 0.01 5.23 -40.46
N ALA A 410 -0.89 6.21 -40.40
CA ALA A 410 -1.15 6.99 -39.17
C ALA A 410 -1.71 6.09 -38.06
N LEU A 411 -2.65 5.22 -38.42
CA LEU A 411 -3.32 4.30 -37.48
C LEU A 411 -2.34 3.28 -36.90
N VAL A 412 -1.54 2.62 -37.75
CA VAL A 412 -0.53 1.66 -37.30
C VAL A 412 0.48 2.34 -36.37
N TYR A 413 0.99 3.52 -36.75
CA TYR A 413 1.90 4.28 -35.90
C TYR A 413 1.29 4.63 -34.54
N ALA A 414 0.07 5.18 -34.53
CA ALA A 414 -0.58 5.62 -33.29
C ALA A 414 -0.86 4.47 -32.34
N VAL A 415 -1.27 3.30 -32.86
CA VAL A 415 -1.50 2.10 -32.04
C VAL A 415 -0.18 1.56 -31.48
N VAL A 416 0.86 1.42 -32.30
CA VAL A 416 2.17 0.90 -31.86
C VAL A 416 2.82 1.84 -30.85
N ALA A 417 2.88 3.14 -31.15
CA ALA A 417 3.49 4.13 -30.27
C ALA A 417 2.65 4.35 -28.99
N GLY A 418 1.32 4.40 -29.09
CA GLY A 418 0.43 4.52 -27.93
C GLY A 418 0.58 3.32 -26.98
N THR A 419 0.62 2.11 -27.52
CA THR A 419 0.84 0.88 -26.74
C THR A 419 2.25 0.82 -26.15
N GLY A 420 3.27 1.23 -26.90
CA GLY A 420 4.66 1.30 -26.42
C GLY A 420 4.85 2.31 -25.29
N ILE A 421 4.24 3.49 -25.38
CA ILE A 421 4.25 4.50 -24.32
C ILE A 421 3.52 3.98 -23.09
N TRP A 422 2.33 3.39 -23.26
CA TRP A 422 1.61 2.79 -22.14
C TRP A 422 2.44 1.70 -21.45
N TRP A 423 3.07 0.80 -22.21
CA TRP A 423 3.93 -0.25 -21.66
C TRP A 423 5.12 0.32 -20.89
N LEU A 424 5.81 1.33 -21.44
CA LEU A 424 6.92 2.00 -20.77
C LEU A 424 6.48 2.59 -19.42
N PHE A 425 5.40 3.35 -19.41
CA PHE A 425 4.95 4.04 -18.19
C PHE A 425 4.33 3.08 -17.17
N ALA A 426 3.47 2.16 -17.60
CA ALA A 426 2.77 1.23 -16.72
C ALA A 426 3.66 0.09 -16.21
N ARG A 427 4.56 -0.46 -17.05
CA ARG A 427 5.37 -1.64 -16.71
C ARG A 427 6.81 -1.33 -16.33
N VAL A 428 7.47 -0.39 -17.03
CA VAL A 428 8.88 -0.06 -16.74
C VAL A 428 9.01 0.97 -15.64
N LEU A 429 8.16 2.02 -15.67
CA LEU A 429 8.21 3.12 -14.70
C LEU A 429 7.24 2.95 -13.52
N GLY A 430 6.35 1.96 -13.55
CA GLY A 430 5.40 1.68 -12.47
C GLY A 430 4.41 2.82 -12.19
N VAL A 431 4.15 3.67 -13.19
CA VAL A 431 3.22 4.79 -13.08
C VAL A 431 1.80 4.27 -13.29
N ALA A 432 0.90 4.52 -12.33
CA ALA A 432 -0.52 4.26 -12.49
C ALA A 432 -1.11 5.27 -13.50
N LEU A 433 -1.42 4.79 -14.71
CA LEU A 433 -2.06 5.58 -15.75
C LEU A 433 -3.59 5.45 -15.66
N PRO A 434 -4.35 6.54 -15.85
CA PRO A 434 -5.81 6.53 -15.82
C PRO A 434 -6.45 5.73 -16.97
#